data_AF-A0A0D1XFE1-F1
#
_entry.id   AF-A0A0D1XFE1-F1
#
_cell.length_a   1.000
_cell.length_b   1.000
_cell.length_c   1.000
_cell.angle_alpha   90.00
_cell.angle_beta   90.00
_cell.angle_gamma   90.00
#
_symmetry.space_group_name_H-M   'P 1'
#
loop_
_entity.id
_entity.type
_entity.pdbx_description
1 polymer ?
#
loop_
_entity_poly.entity_id
_entity_poly.type
_entity_poly.pdbx_seq_one_letter_code
_entity_poly.pdbx_strand_id
1 'polypeptide(L)'
;MIGTIIRTYSLHVEPRIYPPKNNRELRQLHQAIIASKASEDQKLALLYYLLKNVGASCHGKDVAEDFASEVVISRRSWTFIEGIWELDHLHYAQALEIFASVSLPQNLAEELLDILLDLQKGEIAVALYQTVNPSFSNPKVLQKYFTLICQCSIADAYSFMHHQEDPSLFEILLAQALSGQGPERARNCVELIDLPFTAEEEEKMYDFYLHGPGRNLPNAADVVVMRKIATGKLSEVESDVRRLNVTKTPHDGMTWDNIVNSIGRGMGPRSNLPHLLD
;
A
#
# COMPACT_ATOMS: atom_id res chain seq x y z
N MET A 1 0.32 18.96 -2.20
CA MET A 1 -0.21 18.61 -0.87
C MET A 1 -0.99 19.75 -0.26
N ILE A 2 -0.43 20.96 -0.16
CA ILE A 2 -1.14 22.08 0.47
C ILE A 2 -2.48 22.42 -0.21
N GLY A 3 -2.61 22.25 -1.53
CA GLY A 3 -3.88 22.44 -2.24
C GLY A 3 -5.00 21.48 -1.77
N THR A 4 -4.65 20.24 -1.43
CA THR A 4 -5.58 19.28 -0.80
C THR A 4 -5.92 19.73 0.62
N ILE A 5 -4.93 20.17 1.38
CA ILE A 5 -5.11 20.61 2.77
C ILE A 5 -5.94 21.89 2.88
N ILE A 6 -5.76 22.82 1.94
CA ILE A 6 -6.61 24.00 1.74
C ILE A 6 -8.07 23.55 1.55
N ARG A 7 -8.30 22.49 0.78
CA ARG A 7 -9.64 21.91 0.57
C ARG A 7 -10.16 21.17 1.82
N THR A 8 -9.32 20.38 2.50
CA THR A 8 -9.68 19.55 3.66
C THR A 8 -9.97 20.39 4.90
N TYR A 9 -9.22 21.47 5.15
CA TYR A 9 -9.51 22.43 6.22
C TYR A 9 -10.72 23.33 5.94
N SER A 10 -11.58 22.96 4.99
CA SER A 10 -12.82 23.69 4.67
C SER A 10 -12.57 25.16 4.32
N LEU A 11 -11.40 25.49 3.76
CA LEU A 11 -11.31 26.72 3.01
C LEU A 11 -12.12 26.47 1.74
N HIS A 12 -13.27 27.11 1.60
CA HIS A 12 -13.95 27.25 0.31
C HIS A 12 -13.13 28.14 -0.65
N VAL A 13 -11.81 28.04 -0.60
CA VAL A 13 -10.89 28.57 -1.60
C VAL A 13 -11.05 27.63 -2.78
N GLU A 14 -11.58 28.13 -3.88
CA GLU A 14 -11.63 27.36 -5.11
C GLU A 14 -10.24 26.75 -5.38
N PRO A 15 -10.13 25.44 -5.68
CA PRO A 15 -8.85 24.77 -5.94
C PRO A 15 -8.02 25.42 -7.06
N ARG A 16 -8.64 26.32 -7.84
CA ARG A 16 -8.02 27.09 -8.91
C ARG A 16 -7.15 28.26 -8.44
N ILE A 17 -7.31 28.74 -7.20
CA ILE A 17 -6.61 29.94 -6.70
C ILE A 17 -5.19 29.58 -6.21
N TYR A 18 -4.94 28.32 -5.87
CA TYR A 18 -3.62 27.83 -5.48
C TYR A 18 -3.05 26.85 -6.54
N PRO A 19 -1.77 26.97 -6.93
CA PRO A 19 -0.82 28.00 -6.53
C PRO A 19 -1.12 29.35 -7.22
N PRO A 20 -1.02 30.49 -6.50
CA PRO A 20 -1.27 31.80 -7.09
C PRO A 20 -0.19 32.14 -8.12
N LYS A 21 -0.60 32.46 -9.35
CA LYS A 21 0.32 32.72 -10.48
C LYS A 21 0.75 34.18 -10.59
N ASN A 22 0.05 35.07 -9.90
CA ASN A 22 0.29 36.50 -9.92
C ASN A 22 -0.14 37.15 -8.59
N ASN A 23 0.27 38.40 -8.37
CA ASN A 23 -0.05 39.15 -7.15
C ASN A 23 -1.55 39.33 -6.91
N ARG A 24 -2.37 39.34 -7.96
CA ARG A 24 -3.83 39.45 -7.81
C ARG A 24 -4.40 38.17 -7.21
N GLU A 25 -4.01 37.01 -7.74
CA GLU A 25 -4.40 35.70 -7.22
C GLU A 25 -3.89 35.49 -5.79
N LEU A 26 -2.68 35.94 -5.46
CA LEU A 26 -2.16 35.86 -4.08
C LEU A 26 -3.01 36.69 -3.10
N ARG A 27 -3.41 37.91 -3.47
CA ARG A 27 -4.30 38.74 -2.62
C ARG A 27 -5.68 38.11 -2.46
N GLN A 28 -6.21 37.51 -3.53
CA GLN A 28 -7.48 36.78 -3.47
C GLN A 28 -7.38 35.55 -2.54
N LEU A 29 -6.29 34.78 -2.63
CA LEU A 29 -6.01 33.66 -1.74
C LEU A 29 -5.96 34.11 -0.28
N HIS A 30 -5.19 35.15 0.01
CA HIS A 30 -5.08 35.73 1.35
C HIS A 30 -6.44 36.16 1.91
N GLN A 31 -7.24 36.90 1.12
CA GLN A 31 -8.58 37.31 1.52
C GLN A 31 -9.50 36.11 1.78
N ALA A 32 -9.42 35.07 0.94
CA ALA A 32 -10.20 33.85 1.10
C ALA A 32 -9.81 33.06 2.37
N ILE A 33 -8.52 33.00 2.72
CA ILE A 33 -8.04 32.39 3.98
C ILE A 33 -8.62 33.15 5.18
N ILE A 34 -8.50 34.48 5.21
CA ILE A 34 -9.00 35.31 6.31
C ILE A 34 -10.52 35.19 6.46
N ALA A 35 -11.26 35.23 5.35
CA ALA A 35 -12.72 35.15 5.33
C ALA A 35 -13.28 33.74 5.57
N SER A 36 -12.43 32.71 5.62
CA SER A 36 -12.86 31.32 5.81
C SER A 36 -13.43 31.06 7.21
N LYS A 37 -14.13 29.91 7.36
CA LYS A 37 -14.66 29.43 8.65
C LYS A 37 -13.64 28.63 9.47
N ALA A 38 -12.40 28.49 8.98
CA ALA A 38 -11.33 27.80 9.70
C ALA A 38 -11.00 28.48 11.04
N SER A 39 -10.38 27.75 11.96
CA SER A 39 -9.92 28.33 13.22
C SER A 39 -8.83 29.38 12.97
N GLU A 40 -8.63 30.30 13.91
CA GLU A 40 -7.58 31.30 13.81
C GLU A 40 -6.20 30.65 13.67
N ASP A 41 -5.92 29.62 14.48
CA ASP A 41 -4.67 28.84 14.42
C ASP A 41 -4.43 28.23 13.03
N GLN A 42 -5.47 27.68 12.39
CA GLN A 42 -5.38 27.13 11.03
C GLN A 42 -5.11 28.23 10.00
N LYS A 43 -5.79 29.37 10.09
CA LYS A 43 -5.57 30.51 9.18
C LYS A 43 -4.14 31.01 9.26
N LEU A 44 -3.62 31.18 10.47
CA LEU A 44 -2.26 31.64 10.72
C LEU A 44 -1.23 30.63 10.22
N ALA A 45 -1.47 29.33 10.44
CA ALA A 45 -0.59 28.27 9.94
C ALA A 45 -0.55 28.24 8.39
N LEU A 46 -1.66 28.50 7.70
CA LEU A 46 -1.71 28.63 6.24
C LEU A 46 -0.98 29.89 5.74
N LEU A 47 -1.09 31.01 6.45
CA LEU A 47 -0.33 32.22 6.12
C LEU A 47 1.17 32.00 6.32
N TYR A 48 1.57 31.34 7.40
CA TYR A 48 2.96 30.91 7.62
C TYR A 48 3.46 30.06 6.45
N TYR A 49 2.68 29.08 5.99
CA TYR A 49 3.04 28.28 4.81
C TYR A 49 3.31 29.14 3.56
N LEU A 50 2.42 30.10 3.28
CA LEU A 50 2.57 31.00 2.13
C LEU A 50 3.82 31.86 2.25
N LEU A 51 4.08 32.41 3.45
CA LEU A 51 5.27 33.20 3.73
C LEU A 51 6.55 32.37 3.58
N LYS A 52 6.56 31.12 4.07
CA LYS A 52 7.71 30.21 3.93
C LYS A 52 8.05 29.97 2.45
N ASN A 53 7.03 29.81 1.61
CA ASN A 53 7.21 29.64 0.16
C ASN A 53 7.75 30.91 -0.53
N VAL A 54 7.40 32.11 -0.05
CA VAL A 54 7.92 33.38 -0.57
C VAL A 54 9.34 33.68 -0.05
N GLY A 55 9.58 33.42 1.25
CA GLY A 55 10.86 33.65 1.93
C GLY A 55 12.01 32.83 1.35
N ALA A 56 11.74 31.61 0.87
CA ALA A 56 12.71 30.79 0.14
C ALA A 56 13.30 31.50 -1.11
N SER A 57 12.59 32.50 -1.66
CA SER A 57 13.03 33.30 -2.82
C SER A 57 13.68 34.64 -2.46
N CYS A 58 13.61 35.08 -1.19
CA CYS A 58 14.07 36.39 -0.74
C CYS A 58 15.33 36.24 0.13
N HIS A 59 16.48 36.58 -0.43
CA HIS A 59 17.81 36.49 0.18
C HIS A 59 17.91 36.93 1.67
N GLY A 60 17.82 35.97 2.60
CA GLY A 60 18.45 36.06 3.92
C GLY A 60 17.62 36.60 5.09
N LYS A 61 16.31 36.85 4.93
CA LYS A 61 15.41 37.07 6.07
C LYS A 61 14.30 36.02 6.06
N ASP A 62 14.22 35.24 7.13
CA ASP A 62 13.15 34.28 7.30
C ASP A 62 11.89 35.01 7.82
N VAL A 63 11.20 35.66 6.87
CA VAL A 63 9.94 36.39 7.14
C VAL A 63 8.85 35.45 7.69
N ALA A 64 8.96 34.14 7.43
CA ALA A 64 8.03 33.16 7.97
C ALA A 64 8.32 32.88 9.44
N GLU A 65 9.59 32.72 9.83
CA GLU A 65 10.01 32.59 11.24
C GLU A 65 9.71 33.86 12.04
N ASP A 66 9.98 35.06 11.48
CA ASP A 66 9.62 36.34 12.11
C ASP A 66 8.10 36.38 12.38
N PHE A 67 7.29 36.04 11.38
CA PHE A 67 5.83 35.94 11.52
C PHE A 67 5.39 34.91 12.58
N ALA A 68 5.99 33.73 12.59
CA ALA A 68 5.70 32.70 13.59
C ALA A 68 6.11 33.11 15.01
N SER A 69 7.12 33.98 15.16
CA SER A 69 7.55 34.51 16.46
C SER A 69 6.64 35.62 16.99
N GLU A 70 6.05 36.41 16.09
CA GLU A 70 5.14 37.51 16.45
C GLU A 70 3.71 37.03 16.69
N VAL A 71 3.31 35.95 16.02
CA VAL A 71 1.97 35.39 16.07
C VAL A 71 1.93 34.18 17.00
N VAL A 72 0.92 34.10 17.87
CA VAL A 72 0.71 32.93 18.73
C VAL A 72 0.09 31.77 17.93
N ILE A 73 0.91 31.09 17.14
CA ILE A 73 0.56 29.82 16.49
C ILE A 73 0.90 28.69 17.46
N SER A 74 0.00 27.70 17.60
CA SER A 74 0.33 26.53 18.40
C SER A 74 1.52 25.79 17.79
N ARG A 75 2.50 25.38 18.60
CA ARG A 75 3.69 24.65 18.14
C ARG A 75 3.30 23.42 17.31
N ARG A 76 2.18 22.78 17.66
CA ARG A 76 1.60 21.66 16.93
C ARG A 76 1.19 22.03 15.51
N SER A 77 0.44 23.12 15.31
CA SER A 77 0.00 23.57 13.98
C SER A 77 1.16 24.07 13.13
N TRP A 78 2.14 24.74 13.74
CA TRP A 78 3.37 25.13 13.08
C TRP A 78 4.14 23.92 12.56
N THR A 79 4.52 23.00 13.46
CA THR A 79 5.29 21.79 13.11
C THR A 79 4.55 20.95 12.06
N PHE A 80 3.22 20.85 12.15
CA PHE A 80 2.40 20.19 11.14
C PHE A 80 2.57 20.81 9.75
N ILE A 81 2.44 22.12 9.62
CA ILE A 81 2.59 22.83 8.35
C ILE A 81 4.00 22.72 7.78
N GLU A 82 5.03 22.60 8.63
CA GLU A 82 6.39 22.32 8.17
C GLU A 82 6.50 20.96 7.51
N GLY A 83 5.89 19.92 8.08
CA GLY A 83 5.86 18.60 7.46
C GLY A 83 5.17 18.61 6.09
N ILE A 84 4.10 19.39 5.95
CA ILE A 84 3.44 19.61 4.65
C ILE A 84 4.35 20.32 3.66
N TRP A 85 5.08 21.34 4.12
CA TRP A 85 6.03 22.07 3.28
C TRP A 85 7.14 21.15 2.79
N GLU A 86 7.71 20.31 3.65
CA GLU A 86 8.69 19.31 3.26
C GLU A 86 8.12 18.31 2.23
N LEU A 87 6.88 17.83 2.42
CA LEU A 87 6.23 16.97 1.43
C LEU A 87 6.07 17.65 0.06
N ASP A 88 5.66 18.93 0.02
CA ASP A 88 5.50 19.68 -1.23
C ASP A 88 6.83 19.93 -1.95
N HIS A 89 7.96 19.88 -1.23
CA HIS A 89 9.32 19.97 -1.77
C HIS A 89 9.95 18.59 -2.03
N LEU A 90 9.19 17.50 -1.90
CA LEU A 90 9.65 16.12 -2.10
C LEU A 90 10.69 15.66 -1.06
N HIS A 91 10.78 16.34 0.09
CA HIS A 91 11.63 16.00 1.23
C HIS A 91 10.92 15.01 2.16
N TYR A 92 10.63 13.82 1.63
CA TYR A 92 9.73 12.86 2.27
C TYR A 92 10.22 12.32 3.62
N ALA A 93 11.54 12.14 3.78
CA ALA A 93 12.12 11.65 5.03
C ALA A 93 11.94 12.67 6.16
N GLN A 94 12.25 13.94 5.89
CA GLN A 94 12.07 15.04 6.82
C GLN A 94 10.60 15.21 7.18
N ALA A 95 9.71 15.13 6.18
CA ALA A 95 8.27 15.20 6.42
C ALA A 95 7.77 14.08 7.37
N LEU A 96 8.23 12.84 7.19
CA LEU A 96 7.85 11.73 8.06
C LEU A 96 8.36 11.91 9.49
N GLU A 97 9.59 12.38 9.70
CA GLU A 97 10.11 12.70 11.04
C GLU A 97 9.24 13.75 11.74
N ILE A 98 8.85 14.78 10.98
CA ILE A 98 7.96 15.83 11.47
C ILE A 98 6.58 15.24 11.83
N PHE A 99 5.97 14.42 10.97
CA PHE A 99 4.68 13.81 11.26
C PHE A 99 4.72 12.79 12.40
N ALA A 100 5.84 12.09 12.60
CA ALA A 100 6.03 11.25 13.77
C ALA A 100 5.99 12.07 15.07
N SER A 101 6.55 13.29 15.04
CA SER A 101 6.56 14.20 16.19
C SER A 101 5.20 14.87 16.47
N VAL A 102 4.37 15.00 15.45
CA VAL A 102 3.05 15.64 15.52
C VAL A 102 1.98 14.57 15.38
N SER A 103 1.36 14.14 16.48
CA SER A 103 0.23 13.18 16.44
C SER A 103 -0.83 13.58 15.40
N LEU A 104 -0.80 13.01 14.21
CA LEU A 104 -1.61 13.44 13.08
C LEU A 104 -3.09 13.09 13.29
N PRO A 105 -4.02 13.97 12.92
CA PRO A 105 -5.43 13.60 12.82
C PRO A 105 -5.61 12.42 11.86
N GLN A 106 -6.41 11.42 12.26
CA GLN A 106 -6.58 10.16 11.51
C GLN A 106 -7.09 10.37 10.08
N ASN A 107 -8.08 11.26 9.91
CA ASN A 107 -8.62 11.63 8.60
C ASN A 107 -7.55 12.19 7.67
N LEU A 108 -6.65 13.00 8.21
CA LEU A 108 -5.58 13.62 7.44
C LEU A 108 -4.48 12.61 7.11
N ALA A 109 -4.16 11.71 8.04
CA ALA A 109 -3.22 10.62 7.79
C ALA A 109 -3.69 9.69 6.67
N GLU A 110 -5.00 9.38 6.62
CA GLU A 110 -5.59 8.61 5.52
C GLU A 110 -5.50 9.36 4.17
N GLU A 111 -5.79 10.66 4.14
CA GLU A 111 -5.66 11.47 2.92
C GLU A 111 -4.21 11.55 2.42
N LEU A 112 -3.26 11.77 3.34
CA LEU A 112 -1.83 11.78 3.01
C LEU A 112 -1.40 10.42 2.45
N LEU A 113 -1.88 9.32 3.05
CA LEU A 113 -1.60 7.97 2.58
C LEU A 113 -2.15 7.75 1.17
N ASP A 114 -3.40 8.14 0.88
CA ASP A 114 -4.01 8.02 -0.46
C ASP A 114 -3.18 8.78 -1.51
N ILE A 115 -2.71 9.98 -1.18
CA ILE A 115 -1.89 10.77 -2.11
C ILE A 115 -0.53 10.12 -2.34
N LEU A 116 0.12 9.61 -1.29
CA LEU A 116 1.41 8.91 -1.44
C LEU A 116 1.27 7.65 -2.30
N LEU A 117 0.15 6.94 -2.17
CA LEU A 117 -0.18 5.77 -3.00
C LEU A 117 -0.39 6.18 -4.46
N ASP A 118 -1.13 7.25 -4.73
CA ASP A 118 -1.34 7.78 -6.09
C ASP A 118 -0.05 8.28 -6.75
N LEU A 119 0.87 8.82 -5.95
CA LEU A 119 2.21 9.25 -6.39
C LEU A 119 3.22 8.08 -6.51
N GLN A 120 2.79 6.84 -6.27
CA GLN A 120 3.63 5.64 -6.28
C GLN A 120 4.84 5.74 -5.33
N LYS A 121 4.66 6.39 -4.18
CA LYS A 121 5.67 6.52 -3.11
C LYS A 121 5.46 5.45 -2.03
N GLY A 122 5.53 4.18 -2.45
CA GLY A 122 5.19 3.03 -1.62
C GLY A 122 5.98 2.94 -0.30
N GLU A 123 7.30 3.13 -0.34
CA GLU A 123 8.15 3.08 0.85
C GLU A 123 7.72 4.10 1.93
N ILE A 124 7.39 5.31 1.49
CA ILE A 124 6.97 6.41 2.36
C ILE A 124 5.54 6.17 2.86
N ALA A 125 4.66 5.61 2.02
CA ALA A 125 3.31 5.21 2.41
C ALA A 125 3.33 4.14 3.52
N VAL A 126 4.19 3.12 3.40
CA VAL A 126 4.39 2.10 4.44
C VAL A 126 4.93 2.72 5.72
N ALA A 127 5.95 3.58 5.63
CA ALA A 127 6.50 4.25 6.80
C ALA A 127 5.47 5.16 7.51
N LEU A 128 4.66 5.89 6.74
CA LEU A 128 3.56 6.70 7.29
C LEU A 128 2.54 5.81 8.02
N TYR A 129 2.14 4.70 7.41
CA TYR A 129 1.20 3.77 8.02
C TYR A 129 1.75 3.17 9.32
N GLN A 130 3.01 2.72 9.32
CA GLN A 130 3.65 2.16 10.52
C GLN A 130 3.80 3.18 11.65
N THR A 131 3.99 4.46 11.31
CA THR A 131 4.17 5.54 12.28
C THR A 131 2.84 6.00 12.90
N VAL A 132 1.81 6.17 12.06
CA VAL A 132 0.56 6.84 12.45
C VAL A 132 -0.59 5.86 12.65
N ASN A 133 -0.50 4.68 12.04
CA ASN A 133 -1.53 3.64 11.98
C ASN A 133 -2.92 4.22 11.67
N PRO A 134 -3.10 4.86 10.49
CA PRO A 134 -4.36 5.50 10.14
C PRO A 134 -5.50 4.49 10.07
N SER A 135 -6.65 4.84 10.64
CA SER A 135 -7.91 4.14 10.40
C SER A 135 -8.39 4.42 8.97
N PHE A 136 -8.82 3.39 8.25
CA PHE A 136 -9.39 3.55 6.91
C PHE A 136 -10.89 3.84 6.99
N SER A 137 -11.30 5.06 6.62
CA SER A 137 -12.70 5.43 6.43
C SER A 137 -13.16 5.17 4.99
N ASN A 138 -12.24 5.21 4.04
CA ASN A 138 -12.48 4.99 2.62
C ASN A 138 -11.95 3.61 2.18
N PRO A 139 -12.83 2.67 1.79
CA PRO A 139 -12.41 1.32 1.40
C PRO A 139 -11.47 1.31 0.19
N LYS A 140 -11.51 2.33 -0.67
CA LYS A 140 -10.58 2.41 -1.82
C LYS A 140 -9.14 2.67 -1.36
N VAL A 141 -8.94 3.47 -0.32
CA VAL A 141 -7.60 3.76 0.22
C VAL A 141 -7.05 2.51 0.88
N LEU A 142 -7.90 1.80 1.64
CA LEU A 142 -7.57 0.48 2.20
C LEU A 142 -7.13 -0.48 1.10
N GLN A 143 -7.90 -0.64 0.02
CA GLN A 143 -7.57 -1.55 -1.08
C GLN A 143 -6.26 -1.16 -1.82
N LYS A 144 -6.01 0.14 -2.02
CA LYS A 144 -4.75 0.63 -2.60
C LYS A 144 -3.56 0.29 -1.68
N TYR A 145 -3.69 0.57 -0.39
CA TYR A 145 -2.64 0.28 0.59
C TYR A 145 -2.40 -1.23 0.73
N PHE A 146 -3.47 -2.02 0.76
CA PHE A 146 -3.40 -3.46 0.79
C PHE A 146 -2.70 -4.04 -0.44
N THR A 147 -3.01 -3.51 -1.63
CA THR A 147 -2.31 -3.88 -2.87
C THR A 147 -0.82 -3.60 -2.78
N LEU A 148 -0.41 -2.47 -2.19
CA LEU A 148 0.99 -2.16 -1.94
C LEU A 148 1.63 -3.18 -0.98
N ILE A 149 0.97 -3.56 0.11
CA ILE A 149 1.50 -4.57 1.03
C ILE A 149 1.69 -5.92 0.32
N CYS A 150 0.72 -6.35 -0.51
CA CYS A 150 0.83 -7.58 -1.28
C CYS A 150 2.04 -7.60 -2.22
N GLN A 151 2.45 -6.44 -2.76
CA GLN A 151 3.65 -6.33 -3.60
C GLN A 151 4.94 -6.50 -2.79
N CYS A 152 4.92 -6.14 -1.50
CA CYS A 152 6.04 -6.33 -0.60
C CYS A 152 6.14 -7.77 -0.09
N SER A 153 5.02 -8.32 0.41
CA SER A 153 4.94 -9.60 1.10
C SER A 153 3.51 -10.12 1.14
N ILE A 154 3.27 -11.32 0.63
CA ILE A 154 1.95 -11.95 0.64
C ILE A 154 1.59 -12.41 2.06
N ALA A 155 2.59 -12.85 2.83
CA ALA A 155 2.39 -13.25 4.23
C ALA A 155 1.99 -12.09 5.15
N ASP A 156 2.61 -10.91 4.97
CA ASP A 156 2.26 -9.73 5.76
C ASP A 156 0.88 -9.21 5.37
N ALA A 157 0.55 -9.23 4.07
CA ALA A 157 -0.79 -8.88 3.59
C ALA A 157 -1.85 -9.82 4.18
N TYR A 158 -1.62 -11.13 4.20
CA TYR A 158 -2.55 -12.07 4.82
C TYR A 158 -2.79 -11.77 6.31
N SER A 159 -1.72 -11.49 7.06
CA SER A 159 -1.83 -11.11 8.47
C SER A 159 -2.59 -9.79 8.66
N PHE A 160 -2.34 -8.81 7.79
CA PHE A 160 -3.04 -7.52 7.80
C PHE A 160 -4.54 -7.68 7.51
N MET A 161 -4.89 -8.50 6.51
CA MET A 161 -6.28 -8.73 6.08
C MET A 161 -7.19 -9.16 7.23
N HIS A 162 -6.70 -10.04 8.12
CA HIS A 162 -7.46 -10.53 9.27
C HIS A 162 -7.84 -9.46 10.30
N HIS A 163 -7.21 -8.29 10.25
CA HIS A 163 -7.54 -7.14 11.10
C HIS A 163 -8.54 -6.20 10.42
N GLN A 164 -9.01 -6.51 9.22
CA GLN A 164 -9.92 -5.69 8.43
C GLN A 164 -11.25 -6.40 8.22
N GLU A 165 -12.33 -5.63 8.10
CA GLU A 165 -13.68 -6.17 7.87
C GLU A 165 -14.04 -6.28 6.37
N ASP A 166 -13.17 -5.85 5.46
CA ASP A 166 -13.45 -5.84 4.02
C ASP A 166 -13.16 -7.22 3.38
N PRO A 167 -14.20 -7.97 2.98
CA PRO A 167 -14.03 -9.31 2.39
C PRO A 167 -13.36 -9.28 1.01
N SER A 168 -13.35 -8.14 0.33
CA SER A 168 -12.73 -8.03 -1.00
C SER A 168 -11.21 -8.13 -0.95
N LEU A 169 -10.60 -7.94 0.22
CA LEU A 169 -9.15 -8.04 0.40
C LEU A 169 -8.63 -9.45 0.10
N PHE A 170 -9.41 -10.49 0.39
CA PHE A 170 -8.99 -11.86 0.08
C PHE A 170 -8.83 -12.07 -1.43
N GLU A 171 -9.79 -11.62 -2.23
CA GLU A 171 -9.68 -11.69 -3.69
C GLU A 171 -8.52 -10.85 -4.23
N ILE A 172 -8.24 -9.69 -3.63
CA ILE A 172 -7.07 -8.88 -3.98
C ILE A 172 -5.77 -9.62 -3.66
N LEU A 173 -5.66 -10.28 -2.50
CA LEU A 173 -4.50 -11.09 -2.13
C LEU A 173 -4.24 -12.18 -3.17
N LEU A 174 -5.28 -12.93 -3.55
CA LEU A 174 -5.19 -13.99 -4.54
C LEU A 174 -4.80 -13.47 -5.93
N ALA A 175 -5.36 -12.33 -6.35
CA ALA A 175 -5.00 -11.71 -7.62
C ALA A 175 -3.55 -11.22 -7.62
N GLN A 176 -3.09 -10.58 -6.54
CA GLN A 176 -1.75 -10.02 -6.44
C GLN A 176 -0.66 -11.08 -6.32
N ALA A 177 -0.94 -12.24 -5.73
CA ALA A 177 0.03 -13.33 -5.68
C ALA A 177 0.49 -13.79 -7.08
N LEU A 178 -0.38 -13.67 -8.09
CA LEU A 178 -0.10 -14.08 -9.47
C LEU A 178 0.19 -12.90 -10.42
N SER A 179 0.14 -11.65 -9.95
CA SER A 179 0.25 -10.45 -10.79
C SER A 179 1.68 -10.16 -11.27
N GLY A 180 2.69 -10.54 -10.48
CA GLY A 180 4.12 -10.32 -10.78
C GLY A 180 4.64 -11.11 -11.99
N GLN A 181 5.93 -11.00 -12.29
CA GLN A 181 6.57 -11.73 -13.40
C GLN A 181 7.76 -12.58 -12.95
N GLY A 182 7.94 -13.73 -13.60
CA GLY A 182 9.10 -14.62 -13.40
C GLY A 182 9.35 -14.95 -11.91
N PRO A 183 10.53 -14.61 -11.36
CA PRO A 183 10.92 -14.99 -10.00
C PRO A 183 10.06 -14.36 -8.91
N GLU A 184 9.55 -13.14 -9.13
CA GLU A 184 8.69 -12.45 -8.17
C GLU A 184 7.37 -13.20 -8.01
N ARG A 185 6.73 -13.59 -9.12
CA ARG A 185 5.51 -14.40 -9.10
C ARG A 185 5.76 -15.74 -8.39
N ALA A 186 6.86 -16.41 -8.73
CA ALA A 186 7.20 -17.69 -8.11
C ALA A 186 7.31 -17.57 -6.59
N ARG A 187 8.03 -16.55 -6.09
CA ARG A 187 8.14 -16.26 -4.66
C ARG A 187 6.77 -16.01 -4.02
N ASN A 188 5.97 -15.12 -4.62
CA ASN A 188 4.65 -14.76 -4.09
C ASN A 188 3.69 -15.97 -4.08
N CYS A 189 3.74 -16.83 -5.10
CA CYS A 189 2.97 -18.07 -5.13
C CYS A 189 3.41 -19.05 -4.04
N VAL A 190 4.71 -19.20 -3.79
CA VAL A 190 5.23 -20.05 -2.69
C VAL A 190 4.72 -19.54 -1.35
N GLU A 191 4.85 -18.24 -1.07
CA GLU A 191 4.29 -17.65 0.16
C GLU A 191 2.80 -17.93 0.29
N LEU A 192 2.02 -17.73 -0.79
CA LEU A 192 0.58 -17.99 -0.82
C LEU A 192 0.25 -19.46 -0.48
N ILE A 193 0.99 -20.40 -1.07
CA ILE A 193 0.79 -21.85 -0.87
C ILE A 193 1.12 -22.26 0.56
N ASP A 194 2.00 -21.55 1.25
CA ASP A 194 2.39 -21.85 2.63
C ASP A 194 1.48 -21.18 3.67
N LEU A 195 0.54 -20.31 3.27
CA LEU A 195 -0.34 -19.61 4.20
C LEU A 195 -1.29 -20.56 4.96
N PRO A 196 -1.58 -20.29 6.25
CA PRO A 196 -2.44 -21.13 7.06
C PRO A 196 -3.93 -20.85 6.85
N PHE A 197 -4.42 -20.97 5.61
CA PHE A 197 -5.84 -20.77 5.31
C PHE A 197 -6.75 -21.69 6.13
N THR A 198 -7.87 -21.12 6.56
CA THR A 198 -9.02 -21.89 7.04
C THR A 198 -9.61 -22.73 5.91
N ALA A 199 -10.44 -23.73 6.25
CA ALA A 199 -11.11 -24.55 5.25
C ALA A 199 -11.99 -23.72 4.30
N GLU A 200 -12.67 -22.69 4.83
CA GLU A 200 -13.51 -21.77 4.04
C GLU A 200 -12.70 -20.88 3.10
N GLU A 201 -11.56 -20.34 3.57
CA GLU A 201 -10.65 -19.56 2.74
C GLU A 201 -10.04 -20.43 1.63
N GLU A 202 -9.69 -21.68 1.93
CA GLU A 202 -9.16 -22.62 0.95
C GLU A 202 -10.19 -22.95 -0.14
N GLU A 203 -11.45 -23.16 0.22
CA GLU A 203 -12.54 -23.35 -0.74
C GLU A 203 -12.75 -22.11 -1.63
N LYS A 204 -12.76 -20.91 -1.02
CA LYS A 204 -12.85 -19.65 -1.77
C LYS A 204 -11.67 -19.45 -2.72
N MET A 205 -10.46 -19.83 -2.31
CA MET A 205 -9.27 -19.78 -3.15
C MET A 205 -9.39 -20.69 -4.38
N TYR A 206 -9.91 -21.91 -4.19
CA TYR A 206 -10.18 -22.82 -5.29
C TYR A 206 -11.26 -22.28 -6.23
N ASP A 207 -12.37 -21.77 -5.70
CA ASP A 207 -13.42 -21.20 -6.53
C ASP A 207 -12.91 -20.00 -7.34
N PHE A 208 -12.13 -19.11 -6.71
CA PHE A 208 -11.53 -17.93 -7.35
C PHE A 208 -10.64 -18.30 -8.56
N TYR A 209 -9.77 -19.30 -8.41
CA TYR A 209 -8.84 -19.71 -9.47
C TYR A 209 -9.42 -20.69 -10.49
N LEU A 210 -10.52 -21.39 -10.20
CA LEU A 210 -11.10 -22.38 -11.12
C LEU A 210 -12.34 -21.86 -11.85
N HIS A 211 -13.21 -21.11 -11.16
CA HIS A 211 -14.51 -20.67 -11.70
C HIS A 211 -14.67 -19.16 -11.68
N GLY A 212 -14.00 -18.48 -10.75
CA GLY A 212 -14.13 -17.06 -10.47
C GLY A 212 -13.27 -16.15 -11.36
N PRO A 213 -13.06 -14.90 -10.94
CA PRO A 213 -12.35 -13.89 -11.74
C PRO A 213 -10.86 -14.20 -11.94
N GLY A 214 -10.27 -15.02 -11.06
CA GLY A 214 -8.87 -15.45 -11.15
C GLY A 214 -8.58 -16.55 -12.17
N ARG A 215 -9.60 -17.17 -12.79
CA ARG A 215 -9.42 -18.35 -13.67
C ARG A 215 -8.50 -18.14 -14.87
N ASN A 216 -8.39 -16.90 -15.34
CA ASN A 216 -7.57 -16.54 -16.49
C ASN A 216 -6.17 -16.04 -16.09
N LEU A 217 -5.86 -16.00 -14.79
CA LEU A 217 -4.53 -15.63 -14.33
C LEU A 217 -3.51 -16.71 -14.72
N PRO A 218 -2.30 -16.31 -15.11
CA PRO A 218 -1.25 -17.27 -15.44
C PRO A 218 -0.92 -18.10 -14.21
N ASN A 219 -0.80 -19.42 -14.38
CA ASN A 219 -0.49 -20.36 -13.29
C ASN A 219 -1.60 -20.53 -12.23
N ALA A 220 -2.84 -20.08 -12.48
CA ALA A 220 -3.95 -20.26 -11.54
C ALA A 220 -4.21 -21.73 -11.20
N ALA A 221 -4.28 -22.60 -12.21
CA ALA A 221 -4.46 -24.03 -12.03
C ALA A 221 -3.25 -24.69 -11.32
N ASP A 222 -2.03 -24.26 -11.64
CA ASP A 222 -0.80 -24.74 -11.03
C ASP A 222 -0.77 -24.49 -9.52
N VAL A 223 -1.20 -23.30 -9.09
CA VAL A 223 -1.26 -22.92 -7.67
C VAL A 223 -2.27 -23.78 -6.91
N VAL A 224 -3.44 -24.08 -7.50
CA VAL A 224 -4.44 -24.97 -6.89
C VAL A 224 -3.87 -26.38 -6.69
N VAL A 225 -3.23 -26.93 -7.72
CA VAL A 225 -2.61 -28.27 -7.63
C VAL A 225 -1.50 -28.27 -6.57
N MET A 226 -0.64 -27.26 -6.57
CA MET A 226 0.45 -27.16 -5.60
C MET A 226 -0.07 -27.00 -4.17
N ARG A 227 -1.14 -26.22 -3.96
CA ARG A 227 -1.80 -26.09 -2.67
C ARG A 227 -2.34 -27.43 -2.17
N LYS A 228 -3.01 -28.22 -3.03
CA LYS A 228 -3.48 -29.57 -2.67
C LYS A 228 -2.35 -30.52 -2.32
N ILE A 229 -1.21 -30.41 -2.99
CA ILE A 229 -0.01 -31.18 -2.63
C ILE A 229 0.49 -30.76 -1.24
N ALA A 230 0.65 -29.46 -1.00
CA ALA A 230 1.12 -28.92 0.28
C ALA A 230 0.21 -29.28 1.46
N THR A 231 -1.11 -29.32 1.24
CA THR A 231 -2.10 -29.70 2.27
C THR A 231 -2.38 -31.21 2.34
N GLY A 232 -1.72 -32.03 1.52
CA GLY A 232 -1.81 -33.49 1.56
C GLY A 232 -3.03 -34.10 0.86
N LYS A 233 -3.79 -33.33 0.07
CA LYS A 233 -4.96 -33.78 -0.73
C LYS A 233 -4.55 -34.50 -2.02
N LEU A 234 -3.61 -35.45 -1.91
CA LEU A 234 -2.94 -36.10 -3.04
C LEU A 234 -3.86 -36.96 -3.91
N SER A 235 -4.98 -37.45 -3.37
CA SER A 235 -5.97 -38.25 -4.12
C SER A 235 -6.64 -37.47 -5.25
N GLU A 236 -6.72 -36.14 -5.15
CA GLU A 236 -7.37 -35.28 -6.13
C GLU A 236 -6.40 -34.78 -7.21
N VAL A 237 -5.10 -34.69 -6.86
CA VAL A 237 -4.03 -34.10 -7.66
C VAL A 237 -3.90 -34.76 -9.04
N GLU A 238 -3.96 -36.09 -9.12
CA GLU A 238 -3.88 -36.79 -10.41
C GLU A 238 -5.05 -36.42 -11.34
N SER A 239 -6.25 -36.33 -10.79
CA SER A 239 -7.44 -35.97 -11.56
C SER A 239 -7.42 -34.51 -12.01
N ASP A 240 -6.90 -33.63 -11.14
CA ASP A 240 -6.80 -32.21 -11.39
C ASP A 240 -5.75 -31.90 -12.47
N VAL A 241 -4.55 -32.51 -12.40
CA VAL A 241 -3.51 -32.31 -13.43
C VAL A 241 -3.99 -32.72 -14.83
N ARG A 242 -4.86 -33.73 -14.92
CA ARG A 242 -5.44 -34.18 -16.20
C ARG A 242 -6.58 -33.29 -16.71
N ARG A 243 -7.34 -32.66 -15.81
CA ARG A 243 -8.55 -31.89 -16.14
C ARG A 243 -8.31 -30.40 -16.26
N LEU A 244 -7.45 -29.86 -15.41
CA LEU A 244 -7.15 -28.44 -15.34
C LEU A 244 -6.10 -28.05 -16.37
N ASN A 245 -6.10 -26.78 -16.75
CA ASN A 245 -5.12 -26.22 -17.68
C ASN A 245 -3.82 -25.85 -16.95
N VAL A 246 -3.15 -26.85 -16.38
CA VAL A 246 -1.86 -26.68 -15.71
C VAL A 246 -0.72 -26.46 -16.72
N THR A 247 0.39 -25.89 -16.27
CA THR A 247 1.53 -25.58 -17.11
C THR A 247 2.17 -26.85 -17.68
N LYS A 248 2.25 -26.95 -19.02
CA LYS A 248 2.84 -28.11 -19.71
C LYS A 248 4.32 -27.95 -20.02
N THR A 249 4.84 -26.74 -19.91
CA THR A 249 6.26 -26.46 -20.17
C THR A 249 7.10 -27.03 -19.02
N PRO A 250 8.11 -27.86 -19.32
CA PRO A 250 8.98 -28.38 -18.28
C PRO A 250 9.81 -27.25 -17.66
N HIS A 251 9.96 -27.28 -16.34
CA HIS A 251 10.88 -26.42 -15.60
C HIS A 251 11.96 -27.30 -14.99
N ASP A 252 13.24 -27.10 -15.34
CA ASP A 252 14.36 -27.95 -14.89
C ASP A 252 14.12 -29.46 -15.10
N GLY A 253 13.44 -29.83 -16.18
CA GLY A 253 13.08 -31.23 -16.48
C GLY A 253 11.91 -31.80 -15.66
N MET A 254 11.31 -31.00 -14.77
CA MET A 254 10.09 -31.34 -14.03
C MET A 254 8.85 -30.93 -14.82
N THR A 255 7.86 -31.83 -14.88
CA THR A 255 6.51 -31.59 -15.40
C THR A 255 5.49 -32.06 -14.37
N TRP A 256 4.25 -31.56 -14.45
CA TRP A 256 3.17 -32.05 -13.58
C TRP A 256 2.94 -33.56 -13.73
N ASP A 257 3.09 -34.12 -14.93
CA ASP A 257 3.02 -35.57 -15.14
C ASP A 257 4.10 -36.32 -14.36
N ASN A 258 5.34 -35.81 -14.34
CA ASN A 258 6.44 -36.42 -13.57
C ASN A 258 6.15 -36.38 -12.07
N ILE A 259 5.60 -35.26 -11.58
CA ILE A 259 5.23 -35.08 -10.17
C ILE A 259 4.11 -36.05 -9.78
N VAL A 260 3.03 -36.11 -10.55
CA VAL A 260 1.89 -37.01 -10.30
C VAL A 260 2.32 -38.48 -10.34
N ASN A 261 3.12 -38.88 -11.33
CA ASN A 261 3.64 -40.24 -11.43
C ASN A 261 4.52 -40.60 -10.21
N SER A 262 5.26 -39.63 -9.66
CA SER A 262 6.07 -39.83 -8.46
C SER A 262 5.21 -39.96 -7.20
N ILE A 263 4.15 -39.17 -7.08
CA ILE A 263 3.16 -39.28 -6.00
C ILE A 263 2.46 -40.64 -6.05
N GLY A 264 2.00 -41.07 -7.23
CA GLY A 264 1.28 -42.34 -7.42
C GLY A 264 2.12 -43.59 -7.17
N ARG A 265 3.44 -43.52 -7.40
CA ARG A 265 4.38 -44.60 -7.03
C ARG A 265 4.67 -44.68 -5.53
N GLY A 266 4.15 -43.72 -4.76
CA GLY A 266 4.52 -43.46 -3.37
C GLY A 266 5.87 -42.75 -3.30
N MET A 267 6.02 -41.81 -2.36
CA MET A 267 7.34 -41.35 -1.94
C MET A 267 8.08 -42.58 -1.40
N GLY A 268 8.85 -43.25 -2.25
CA GLY A 268 9.54 -44.49 -1.89
C GLY A 268 10.41 -44.34 -0.64
N PRO A 269 10.89 -45.45 -0.07
CA PRO A 269 11.75 -45.40 1.12
C PRO A 269 12.91 -44.40 0.91
N ARG A 270 13.04 -43.41 1.79
CA ARG A 270 14.19 -42.47 1.82
C ARG A 270 15.52 -43.16 2.22
N SER A 271 15.58 -44.49 2.17
CA SER A 271 16.62 -45.31 2.79
C SER A 271 17.76 -45.72 1.85
N ASN A 272 17.86 -45.17 0.64
CA ASN A 272 18.96 -45.49 -0.29
C ASN A 272 19.63 -44.21 -0.82
N LEU A 273 20.13 -43.36 0.09
CA LEU A 273 21.30 -42.53 -0.25
C LEU A 273 22.52 -43.43 -0.08
N PRO A 274 23.22 -43.84 -1.16
CA PRO A 274 24.53 -44.45 -0.99
C PRO A 274 25.41 -43.44 -0.25
N HIS A 275 26.00 -43.89 0.86
CA HIS A 275 27.03 -43.16 1.58
C HIS A 275 28.16 -42.83 0.60
N LEU A 276 28.15 -41.63 0.04
CA LEU A 276 29.29 -41.02 -0.64
C LEU A 276 30.11 -40.29 0.43
N LEU A 277 30.79 -41.09 1.25
CA LEU A 277 31.97 -40.70 2.00
C LEU A 277 32.92 -41.89 1.95
N ASP A 278 33.72 -41.92 0.89
CA ASP A 278 35.12 -42.37 0.88
C ASP A 278 35.91 -41.38 0.01
#